data_AF-A0A2P6AR45-F1
#
_entry.id   AF-A0A2P6AR45-F1
#
_cell.length_a   1.000
_cell.length_b   1.000
_cell.length_c   1.000
_cell.angle_alpha   90.00
_cell.angle_beta   90.00
_cell.angle_gamma   90.00
#
_symmetry.space_group_name_H-M   'P 1'
#
loop_
_entity.id
_entity.type
_entity.pdbx_description
1 polymer ?
#
loop_
_entity_poly.entity_id
_entity_poly.type
_entity_poly.pdbx_seq_one_letter_code
_entity_poly.pdbx_strand_id
1 'polypeptide(L)'
;MLIITDAKGQLRALDWHDHEERMRLLLRRQYPGQPVRLRETREASAATPALLAYFAGDVAAVDTLPVALGGTDFQRQVWLALRGIPGGETISYRELADHIGRPAAVRAVGLANGANPVSIVLPCHRVIGSNRSLTGYGGGLWRKEWLLRHEGGMGQRGLF
;
A
#
# COMPACT_ATOMS: atom_id res chain seq x y z
N MET A 1 2.76 13.61 -1.80
CA MET A 1 3.17 12.18 -1.78
C MET A 1 4.67 12.10 -1.97
N LEU A 2 5.32 11.14 -1.32
CA LEU A 2 6.71 10.77 -1.57
C LEU A 2 6.70 9.60 -2.55
N ILE A 3 7.34 9.77 -3.70
CA ILE A 3 7.43 8.75 -4.74
C ILE A 3 8.91 8.40 -4.91
N ILE A 4 9.27 7.14 -4.74
CA ILE A 4 10.63 6.66 -4.94
C ILE A 4 10.59 5.57 -6.01
N THR A 5 11.20 5.87 -7.15
CA THR A 5 11.43 4.91 -8.23
C THR A 5 12.91 4.60 -8.39
N ASP A 6 13.22 3.40 -8.88
CA ASP A 6 14.58 3.09 -9.33
C ASP A 6 14.86 3.59 -10.76
N ALA A 7 16.06 3.31 -11.27
CA ALA A 7 16.48 3.70 -12.62
C ALA A 7 15.66 3.05 -13.75
N LYS A 8 14.87 2.01 -13.47
CA LYS A 8 13.94 1.37 -14.42
C LYS A 8 12.53 1.95 -14.31
N GLY A 9 12.32 2.96 -13.46
CA GLY A 9 11.01 3.56 -13.21
C GLY A 9 10.10 2.71 -12.32
N GLN A 10 10.59 1.65 -11.68
CA GLN A 10 9.78 0.80 -10.81
C GLN A 10 9.66 1.43 -9.41
N LEU A 11 8.45 1.44 -8.86
CA LEU A 11 8.19 1.91 -7.51
C LEU A 11 8.92 1.04 -6.48
N ARG A 12 9.76 1.69 -5.69
CA ARG A 12 10.44 1.11 -4.52
C ARG A 12 9.77 1.53 -3.22
N ALA A 13 9.24 2.74 -3.18
CA ALA A 13 8.37 3.21 -2.10
C ALA A 13 7.37 4.26 -2.62
N LEU A 14 6.22 4.32 -1.97
CA LEU A 14 5.18 5.32 -2.15
C LEU A 14 4.56 5.56 -0.77
N ASP A 15 4.74 6.76 -0.22
CA ASP A 15 4.25 7.10 1.11
C ASP A 15 3.77 8.54 1.19
N TRP A 16 3.19 8.90 2.33
CA TRP A 16 2.69 10.24 2.61
C TRP A 16 3.84 11.17 3.01
N HIS A 17 3.74 12.46 2.70
CA HIS A 17 4.82 13.42 2.96
C HIS A 17 5.14 13.55 4.46
N ASP A 18 4.13 13.36 5.32
CA ASP A 18 4.21 13.38 6.78
C ASP A 18 4.71 12.05 7.37
N HIS A 19 5.09 11.08 6.53
CA HIS A 19 5.55 9.74 6.93
C HIS A 19 6.94 9.39 6.35
N GLU A 20 7.74 10.39 6.00
CA GLU A 20 9.07 10.19 5.40
C GLU A 20 9.99 9.32 6.25
N GLU A 21 10.01 9.52 7.57
CA GLU A 21 10.85 8.73 8.48
C GLU A 21 10.48 7.24 8.43
N ARG A 22 9.18 6.92 8.45
CA ARG A 22 8.66 5.56 8.28
C ARG A 22 9.11 4.98 6.93
N MET A 23 8.93 5.73 5.85
CA MET A 23 9.34 5.31 4.51
C MET A 23 10.85 4.99 4.46
N ARG A 24 11.71 5.86 5.02
CA ARG A 24 13.16 5.62 5.11
C ARG A 24 13.50 4.39 5.94
N LEU A 25 12.81 4.16 7.05
CA LEU A 25 12.97 2.96 7.89
C LEU A 25 12.59 1.68 7.11
N LEU A 26 11.48 1.70 6.38
CA LEU A 26 11.04 0.55 5.58
C LEU A 26 12.02 0.24 4.45
N LEU A 27 12.52 1.25 3.74
CA LEU A 27 13.55 1.06 2.71
C LEU A 27 14.81 0.39 3.27
N ARG A 28 15.30 0.84 4.43
CA ARG A 28 16.46 0.21 5.09
C ARG A 28 16.21 -1.25 5.46
N ARG A 29 15.00 -1.58 5.93
CA ARG A 29 14.62 -2.95 6.27
C ARG A 29 14.46 -3.85 5.06
N GLN A 30 14.05 -3.29 3.93
CA GLN A 30 13.79 -4.05 2.70
C GLN A 30 15.04 -4.41 1.93
N TYR A 31 16.10 -3.61 2.08
CA TYR A 31 17.37 -3.77 1.39
C TYR A 31 18.52 -3.88 2.41
N PRO A 32 18.51 -4.90 3.29
CA PRO A 32 19.54 -5.05 4.31
C PRO A 32 20.92 -5.23 3.67
N GLY A 33 21.92 -4.55 4.21
CA GLY A 33 23.31 -4.61 3.69
C GLY A 33 23.54 -3.87 2.37
N GLN A 34 22.53 -3.21 1.80
CA GLN A 34 22.68 -2.40 0.59
C GLN A 34 22.55 -0.91 0.94
N PRO A 35 23.49 -0.05 0.51
CA PRO A 35 23.38 1.38 0.73
C PRO A 35 22.25 1.96 -0.14
N VAL A 36 21.09 2.22 0.45
CA VAL A 36 20.00 2.96 -0.22
C VAL A 36 20.39 4.43 -0.33
N ARG A 37 20.70 4.89 -1.54
CA ARG A 37 20.96 6.30 -1.85
C ARG A 37 19.74 6.90 -2.53
N LEU A 38 19.08 7.84 -1.85
CA LEU A 38 17.98 8.60 -2.43
C LEU A 38 18.55 9.88 -3.04
N ARG A 39 18.08 10.21 -4.25
CA ARG A 39 18.41 11.44 -4.96
C ARG A 39 17.12 12.16 -5.29
N GLU A 40 16.97 13.38 -4.81
CA GLU A 40 15.87 14.24 -5.22
C GLU A 40 16.03 14.66 -6.69
N THR A 41 14.91 14.76 -7.40
CA THR A 41 14.88 15.19 -8.80
C THR A 41 13.64 16.05 -9.05
N ARG A 42 13.75 16.95 -10.03
CA ARG A 42 12.61 17.71 -10.56
C ARG A 42 11.84 16.94 -11.63
N GLU A 43 12.42 15.87 -12.16
CA GLU A 43 11.77 14.99 -13.12
C GLU A 43 10.65 14.22 -12.42
N ALA A 44 9.43 14.36 -12.93
CA ALA A 44 8.29 13.63 -12.42
C ALA A 44 8.46 12.13 -12.68
N SER A 45 8.16 11.30 -11.68
CA SER A 45 8.06 9.86 -11.86
C SER A 45 6.96 9.52 -12.88
N ALA A 46 7.15 8.46 -13.66
CA ALA A 46 6.10 7.89 -14.50
C ALA A 46 4.86 7.43 -13.71
N ALA A 47 4.97 7.27 -12.39
CA ALA A 47 3.83 6.98 -11.51
C ALA A 47 2.95 8.21 -11.22
N THR A 48 3.44 9.43 -11.45
CA THR A 48 2.73 10.66 -11.09
C THR A 48 1.37 10.79 -11.80
N PRO A 49 1.25 10.60 -13.14
CA PRO A 49 -0.05 10.72 -13.82
C PRO A 49 -1.08 9.70 -13.32
N ALA A 50 -0.65 8.46 -13.07
CA ALA A 50 -1.51 7.40 -12.54
C ALA A 50 -2.03 7.73 -11.13
N LEU A 51 -1.17 8.29 -10.27
CA LEU A 51 -1.59 8.73 -8.93
C LEU A 51 -2.57 9.91 -9.00
N LEU A 52 -2.36 10.87 -9.91
CA LEU A 52 -3.30 11.96 -10.12
C LEU A 52 -4.67 11.45 -10.60
N ALA A 53 -4.69 10.51 -11.55
CA ALA A 53 -5.91 9.87 -12.03
C ALA A 53 -6.63 9.10 -10.91
N TYR A 54 -5.88 8.36 -10.07
CA TYR A 54 -6.42 7.71 -8.87
C TYR A 54 -7.12 8.70 -7.96
N PHE A 55 -6.47 9.81 -7.59
CA PHE A 55 -7.09 10.83 -6.73
C PHE A 55 -8.23 11.59 -7.42
N ALA A 56 -8.30 11.60 -8.74
CA ALA A 56 -9.43 12.14 -9.52
C ALA A 56 -10.62 11.16 -9.63
N GLY A 57 -10.49 9.94 -9.14
CA GLY A 57 -11.57 8.93 -9.08
C GLY A 57 -11.35 7.71 -9.98
N ASP A 58 -10.32 7.71 -10.84
CA ASP A 58 -9.94 6.52 -11.61
C ASP A 58 -9.09 5.58 -10.75
N VAL A 59 -9.77 4.84 -9.86
CA VAL A 59 -9.12 3.94 -8.89
C VAL A 59 -8.23 2.90 -9.56
N ALA A 60 -8.56 2.47 -10.78
CA ALA A 60 -7.82 1.44 -11.50
C ALA A 60 -6.48 1.94 -12.08
N ALA A 61 -6.27 3.26 -12.17
CA ALA A 61 -5.08 3.86 -12.79
C ALA A 61 -3.75 3.43 -12.14
N VAL A 62 -3.77 3.00 -10.88
CA VAL A 62 -2.58 2.57 -10.11
C VAL A 62 -2.30 1.07 -10.18
N ASP A 63 -3.24 0.26 -10.66
CA ASP A 63 -3.16 -1.21 -10.56
C ASP A 63 -2.02 -1.79 -11.39
N THR A 64 -1.67 -1.15 -12.50
CA THR A 64 -0.62 -1.62 -13.41
C THR A 64 0.77 -1.04 -13.11
N LEU A 65 0.89 -0.11 -12.15
CA LEU A 65 2.17 0.54 -11.90
C LEU A 65 3.24 -0.49 -11.51
N PRO A 66 4.43 -0.45 -12.12
CA PRO A 66 5.46 -1.43 -11.83
C PRO A 66 6.01 -1.21 -10.42
N VAL A 67 6.04 -2.27 -9.61
CA VAL A 67 6.63 -2.27 -8.27
C VAL A 67 7.81 -3.23 -8.23
N ALA A 68 8.83 -2.88 -7.46
CA ALA A 68 9.97 -3.75 -7.22
C ALA A 68 10.24 -3.82 -5.71
N LEU A 69 9.86 -4.95 -5.11
CA LEU A 69 9.77 -5.12 -3.67
C LEU A 69 11.02 -5.81 -3.11
N GLY A 70 11.61 -5.21 -2.09
CA GLY A 70 12.59 -5.88 -1.23
C GLY A 70 11.89 -6.77 -0.19
N GLY A 71 12.47 -6.87 1.01
CA GLY A 71 11.87 -7.57 2.15
C GLY A 71 12.03 -9.09 2.12
N THR A 72 11.29 -9.80 2.95
CA THR A 72 11.29 -11.27 3.00
C THR A 72 10.34 -11.87 1.96
N ASP A 73 10.49 -13.16 1.64
CA ASP A 73 9.54 -13.87 0.77
C ASP A 73 8.11 -13.79 1.29
N PHE A 74 7.93 -13.95 2.60
CA PHE A 74 6.61 -13.84 3.24
C PHE A 74 6.00 -12.44 3.07
N GLN A 75 6.79 -11.38 3.28
CA GLN A 75 6.32 -10.02 3.07
C GLN A 75 5.92 -9.77 1.62
N ARG A 76 6.77 -10.18 0.66
CA ARG A 76 6.46 -10.07 -0.77
C ARG A 76 5.18 -10.82 -1.13
N GLN A 77 4.98 -12.02 -0.60
CA GLN A 77 3.78 -12.81 -0.85
C GLN A 77 2.51 -12.07 -0.36
N VAL A 78 2.54 -11.52 0.86
CA VAL A 78 1.45 -10.71 1.41
C VAL A 78 1.19 -9.48 0.52
N TRP A 79 2.25 -8.73 0.19
CA TRP A 79 2.14 -7.50 -0.60
C TRP A 79 1.59 -7.73 -2.00
N LEU A 80 2.03 -8.81 -2.68
CA LEU A 80 1.52 -9.17 -4.00
C LEU A 80 0.04 -9.60 -3.92
N ALA A 81 -0.35 -10.32 -2.88
CA ALA A 81 -1.75 -10.69 -2.66
C ALA A 81 -2.66 -9.46 -2.45
N LEU A 82 -2.15 -8.36 -1.87
CA LEU A 82 -2.91 -7.12 -1.76
C LEU A 82 -3.37 -6.58 -3.12
N ARG A 83 -2.56 -6.72 -4.19
CA ARG A 83 -2.93 -6.23 -5.53
C ARG A 83 -4.16 -6.93 -6.11
N GLY A 84 -4.48 -8.12 -5.61
CA GLY A 84 -5.65 -8.87 -6.03
C GLY A 84 -6.96 -8.36 -5.42
N ILE A 85 -6.94 -7.39 -4.50
CA ILE A 85 -8.14 -6.83 -3.88
C ILE A 85 -8.64 -5.66 -4.73
N PRO A 86 -9.80 -5.74 -5.41
CA PRO A 86 -10.29 -4.66 -6.27
C PRO A 86 -10.58 -3.35 -5.51
N GLY A 87 -10.57 -2.23 -6.22
CA GLY A 87 -11.04 -0.96 -5.69
C GLY A 87 -12.51 -1.02 -5.26
N GLY A 88 -12.82 -0.49 -4.08
CA GLY A 88 -14.17 -0.53 -3.51
C GLY A 88 -14.50 -1.82 -2.75
N GLU A 89 -13.60 -2.79 -2.75
CA GLU A 89 -13.72 -4.01 -1.96
C GLU A 89 -12.80 -3.99 -0.74
N THR A 90 -13.18 -4.76 0.27
CA THR A 90 -12.36 -4.98 1.46
C THR A 90 -12.36 -6.44 1.85
N ILE A 91 -11.22 -6.93 2.31
CA ILE A 91 -11.10 -8.26 2.92
C ILE A 91 -10.57 -8.13 4.35
N SER A 92 -10.72 -9.19 5.14
CA SER A 92 -10.14 -9.26 6.47
C SER A 92 -8.70 -9.77 6.46
N TYR A 93 -7.96 -9.53 7.54
CA TYR A 93 -6.64 -10.13 7.75
C TYR A 93 -6.66 -11.66 7.71
N ARG A 94 -7.79 -12.29 8.09
CA ARG A 94 -7.98 -13.74 8.01
C ARG A 94 -8.07 -14.19 6.56
N GLU A 95 -8.95 -13.56 5.78
CA GLU A 95 -9.10 -13.87 4.35
C GLU A 95 -7.79 -13.65 3.59
N LEU A 96 -7.03 -12.60 3.90
CA LEU A 96 -5.71 -12.39 3.31
C LEU A 96 -4.72 -13.51 3.68
N ALA A 97 -4.76 -14.01 4.92
CA ALA A 97 -3.94 -15.13 5.36
C ALA A 97 -4.31 -16.44 4.64
N ASP A 98 -5.60 -16.63 4.39
CA ASP A 98 -6.13 -17.77 3.63
C ASP A 98 -5.71 -17.68 2.15
N HIS A 99 -5.79 -16.50 1.53
CA HIS A 99 -5.38 -16.26 0.14
C HIS A 99 -3.91 -16.60 -0.14
N ILE A 100 -3.04 -16.41 0.85
CA ILE A 100 -1.60 -16.76 0.71
C ILE A 100 -1.29 -18.19 1.16
N GLY A 101 -2.30 -19.00 1.50
CA GLY A 101 -2.14 -20.38 1.97
C GLY A 101 -1.54 -20.51 3.36
N ARG A 102 -1.71 -19.48 4.22
CA ARG A 102 -1.14 -19.41 5.58
C ARG A 102 -2.22 -19.05 6.62
N PRO A 103 -3.30 -19.83 6.77
CA PRO A 103 -4.46 -19.50 7.64
C PRO A 103 -4.09 -19.20 9.10
N ALA A 104 -3.04 -19.83 9.64
CA ALA A 104 -2.57 -19.60 11.01
C ALA A 104 -1.76 -18.30 11.18
N ALA A 105 -1.35 -17.64 10.09
CA ALA A 105 -0.39 -16.53 10.10
C ALA A 105 -1.05 -15.14 10.18
N VAL A 106 -2.31 -15.02 10.62
CA VAL A 106 -3.08 -13.75 10.62
C VAL A 106 -2.32 -12.57 11.24
N ARG A 107 -1.66 -12.77 12.39
CA ARG A 107 -0.87 -11.71 13.04
C ARG A 107 0.34 -11.29 12.21
N ALA A 108 1.04 -12.26 11.63
CA ALA A 108 2.20 -12.00 10.77
C ALA A 108 1.77 -11.27 9.48
N VAL A 109 0.62 -11.64 8.91
CA VAL A 109 0.00 -10.92 7.78
C VAL A 109 -0.30 -9.48 8.16
N GLY A 110 -0.87 -9.22 9.34
CA GLY A 110 -1.11 -7.86 9.83
C GLY A 110 0.16 -7.02 9.93
N LEU A 111 1.26 -7.61 10.46
CA LEU A 111 2.56 -6.95 10.53
C LEU A 111 3.15 -6.67 9.13
N ALA A 112 3.06 -7.63 8.22
CA ALA A 112 3.51 -7.46 6.84
C ALA A 112 2.68 -6.39 6.09
N ASN A 113 1.36 -6.37 6.27
CA ASN A 113 0.46 -5.35 5.74
C ASN A 113 0.85 -3.95 6.23
N GLY A 114 1.14 -3.80 7.53
CA GLY A 114 1.61 -2.54 8.11
C GLY A 114 3.00 -2.11 7.64
N ALA A 115 3.83 -3.06 7.21
CA ALA A 115 5.17 -2.83 6.67
C ALA A 115 5.21 -2.57 5.15
N ASN A 116 4.04 -2.42 4.50
CA ASN A 116 3.95 -2.10 3.07
C ASN A 116 4.71 -0.80 2.74
N PRO A 117 5.70 -0.84 1.80
CA PRO A 117 6.42 0.35 1.34
C PRO A 117 5.71 1.16 0.26
N VAL A 118 4.76 0.56 -0.48
CA VAL A 118 4.13 1.19 -1.64
C VAL A 118 2.63 1.36 -1.35
N SER A 119 2.30 2.33 -0.51
CA SER A 119 0.91 2.69 -0.17
C SER A 119 0.09 2.95 -1.45
N ILE A 120 -1.23 2.73 -1.39
CA ILE A 120 -2.17 2.89 -2.52
C ILE A 120 -1.99 1.82 -3.61
N VAL A 121 -0.81 1.72 -4.23
CA VAL A 121 -0.51 0.76 -5.32
C VAL A 121 -0.49 -0.68 -4.82
N LEU A 122 0.00 -0.91 -3.60
CA LEU A 122 -0.27 -2.11 -2.84
C LEU A 122 -1.34 -1.73 -1.80
N PRO A 123 -2.61 -2.09 -2.01
CA PRO A 123 -3.73 -1.45 -1.31
C PRO A 123 -3.94 -2.00 0.11
N CYS A 124 -2.98 -1.79 1.00
CA CYS A 124 -3.02 -2.25 2.39
C CYS A 124 -4.16 -1.62 3.22
N HIS A 125 -4.76 -0.52 2.74
CA HIS A 125 -5.96 0.09 3.32
C HIS A 125 -7.22 -0.74 3.08
N ARG A 126 -7.26 -1.61 2.06
CA ARG A 126 -8.39 -2.51 1.76
C ARG A 126 -8.49 -3.72 2.71
N VAL A 127 -7.54 -3.88 3.64
CA VAL A 127 -7.55 -4.96 4.63
C VAL A 127 -8.05 -4.45 5.98
N ILE A 128 -9.11 -5.04 6.53
CA ILE A 128 -9.76 -4.59 7.77
C ILE A 128 -9.94 -5.73 8.79
N GLY A 129 -10.42 -5.42 10.00
CA GLY A 129 -10.80 -6.47 10.96
C GLY A 129 -12.02 -7.25 10.48
N SER A 130 -12.16 -8.52 10.85
CA SER A 130 -13.31 -9.36 10.45
C SER A 130 -14.66 -8.82 10.98
N ASN A 131 -14.64 -7.98 12.03
CA ASN A 131 -15.80 -7.23 12.53
C ASN A 131 -15.98 -5.87 11.84
N ARG A 132 -15.38 -5.67 10.67
CA ARG A 132 -15.35 -4.41 9.91
C ARG A 132 -14.66 -3.23 10.60
N SER A 133 -13.89 -3.47 11.66
CA SER A 133 -13.13 -2.40 12.32
C SER A 133 -11.93 -1.94 11.48
N LEU A 134 -11.72 -0.62 11.45
CA LEU A 134 -10.51 -0.03 10.92
C LEU A 134 -9.41 -0.13 11.99
N THR A 135 -8.39 -0.93 11.71
CA THR A 135 -7.20 -1.06 12.55
C THR A 135 -5.97 -0.91 11.68
N GLY A 136 -4.90 -0.36 12.26
CA GLY A 136 -3.56 -0.31 11.69
C GLY A 136 -3.46 0.23 10.26
N TYR A 137 -2.92 1.43 10.10
CA TYR A 137 -2.53 1.92 8.77
C TYR A 137 -1.25 2.72 8.88
N GLY A 138 -0.31 2.47 7.96
CA GLY A 138 1.00 3.12 7.94
C GLY A 138 0.94 4.63 7.83
N GLY A 139 -0.14 5.16 7.21
CA GLY A 139 -0.42 6.60 7.10
C GLY A 139 -1.54 7.10 8.03
N GLY A 140 -1.89 6.39 9.11
CA GLY A 140 -2.94 6.80 10.04
C GLY A 140 -4.39 6.41 9.67
N LEU A 141 -5.23 6.16 10.69
CA LEU A 141 -6.58 5.60 10.49
C LEU A 141 -7.52 6.52 9.70
N TRP A 142 -7.47 7.84 9.93
CA TRP A 142 -8.29 8.81 9.19
C TRP A 142 -8.06 8.71 7.68
N ARG A 143 -6.83 8.40 7.27
CA ARG A 143 -6.45 8.31 5.86
C ARG A 143 -6.90 7.01 5.24
N LYS A 144 -6.80 5.90 5.99
CA LYS A 144 -7.41 4.62 5.60
C LYS A 144 -8.91 4.77 5.40
N GLU A 145 -9.57 5.48 6.31
CA GLU A 145 -11.00 5.77 6.19
C GLU A 145 -11.31 6.57 4.92
N TRP A 146 -10.55 7.64 4.67
CA TRP A 146 -10.71 8.46 3.48
C TRP A 146 -10.51 7.66 2.18
N LEU A 147 -9.45 6.84 2.09
CA LEU A 147 -9.18 6.02 0.90
C LEU A 147 -10.30 5.02 0.62
N LEU A 148 -10.82 4.36 1.66
CA LEU A 148 -11.93 3.43 1.51
C LEU A 148 -13.22 4.12 1.05
N ARG A 149 -13.46 5.37 1.47
CA ARG A 149 -14.60 6.18 0.97
C ARG A 149 -14.37 6.63 -0.47
N HIS A 150 -13.17 7.08 -0.79
CA HIS A 150 -12.75 7.49 -2.13
C HIS A 150 -12.96 6.37 -3.15
N GLU A 151 -12.62 5.13 -2.77
CA GLU A 151 -12.81 3.95 -3.62
C GLU A 151 -14.24 3.39 -3.63
N GLY A 152 -15.17 3.97 -2.87
CA GLY A 152 -16.57 3.49 -2.77
C GLY A 152 -16.81 2.31 -1.82
N GLY A 153 -15.78 1.82 -1.11
CA GLY A 153 -15.86 0.65 -0.22
C GLY A 153 -16.54 0.90 1.13
N MET A 154 -16.70 2.17 1.51
CA MET A 154 -17.62 2.58 2.57
C MET A 154 -18.76 3.35 1.93
N GLY A 155 -19.85 2.65 1.61
CA GLY A 155 -21.03 3.21 0.95
C GLY A 155 -21.40 4.58 1.52
N GLN A 156 -21.76 5.50 0.62
CA GLN A 156 -22.20 6.85 0.96
C GLN A 156 -23.21 6.80 2.10
N ARG A 157 -22.79 7.12 3.33
CA ARG A 157 -23.74 7.51 4.37
C ARG A 157 -24.26 8.89 3.97
N GLY A 158 -25.44 8.88 3.36
CA GLY A 158 -26.43 9.96 3.33
C GLY A 158 -25.95 11.32 2.86
N LEU A 159 -26.17 11.62 1.59
CA LEU A 159 -26.58 12.96 1.18
C LEU A 159 -28.03 13.15 1.64
N PHE A 160 -28.25 13.88 2.74
CA PHE A 160 -29.40 14.76 3.00
C PHE A 160 -28.97 15.79 4.05
#